data_AF-A0A0K1IWE1-F1
#
_entry.id   AF-A0A0K1IWE1-F1
#
_cell.length_a   1.000
_cell.length_b   1.000
_cell.length_c   1.000
_cell.angle_alpha   90.00
_cell.angle_beta   90.00
_cell.angle_gamma   90.00
#
_symmetry.space_group_name_H-M   'P 1'
#
loop_
_entity.id
_entity.type
_entity.pdbx_description
1 polymer ?
#
loop_
_entity_poly.entity_id
_entity_poly.type
_entity_poly.pdbx_seq_one_letter_code
_entity_poly.pdbx_strand_id
1 'polypeptide(L)'
;MRPRTLALAALALLVALAALPVGSVPAEARPPPEAVCGVCGEAFEETADAAGVPLTVESSALRVRVDDDGVGTWTARVELDDESAATFRENPDRLDRVVSRTFEEHRVFTDDRRRLETRMDGDTAVVTFEEPGMAYRGYGDVLVVDYFHVDGVRGTVYVDADRFAVSGPEGSALLTAPPGTRTTETAAVWSADGGDPSSVGSQTYLTFGPDAGLATTAAAYTSLAADSGPGILTNLAWVAFVPTLVLTVGVLLIRHFDRRFDGDRGARRFGPVVAGLGVLWGLCLLAVRAFSGSVAAMAWLLALQLVALGVVSAVRPKALGFRRLVAATVGPQVALAVATAIAMPGPNPWFSVSALALEAAVVLFLPLGYAARRDGSTRPLSLAIVAAPVVFALPLVPFGGYGVLFLGILLVVWVLVTLATGSLVYRLGWALGGESERGQTDDRARTAA
;
A
#
# COMPACT_ATOMS: atom_id res chain seq x y z
N MET A 1 1.67 34.62 -19.25
CA MET A 1 2.80 33.66 -19.14
C MET A 1 3.74 33.94 -20.30
N ARG A 2 5.01 34.28 -20.03
CA ARG A 2 6.03 34.52 -21.07
C ARG A 2 6.22 33.21 -21.87
N PRO A 3 6.59 33.23 -23.16
CA PRO A 3 6.82 32.01 -23.96
C PRO A 3 7.73 30.98 -23.27
N ARG A 4 8.62 31.44 -22.38
CA ARG A 4 9.45 30.64 -21.49
C ARG A 4 8.67 29.68 -20.56
N THR A 5 7.52 30.07 -20.00
CA THR A 5 6.75 29.19 -19.09
C THR A 5 5.99 28.09 -19.83
N LEU A 6 5.58 28.31 -21.08
CA LEU A 6 4.99 27.27 -21.93
C LEU A 6 6.06 26.28 -22.41
N ALA A 7 7.24 26.79 -22.80
CA ALA A 7 8.38 25.95 -23.15
C ALA A 7 8.82 25.08 -21.95
N LEU A 8 8.85 25.64 -20.74
CA LEU A 8 9.16 24.88 -19.52
C LEU A 8 8.08 23.84 -19.18
N ALA A 9 6.80 24.16 -19.37
CA ALA A 9 5.72 23.20 -19.15
C ALA A 9 5.72 22.04 -20.17
N ALA A 10 5.98 22.34 -21.45
CA ALA A 10 6.12 21.34 -22.49
C ALA A 10 7.37 20.49 -22.31
N LEU A 11 8.49 21.09 -21.89
CA LEU A 11 9.72 20.38 -21.55
C LEU A 11 9.52 19.48 -20.33
N ALA A 12 8.83 19.96 -19.28
CA ALA A 12 8.51 19.14 -18.11
C ALA A 12 7.61 17.96 -18.48
N LEU A 13 6.62 18.16 -19.37
CA LEU A 13 5.76 17.10 -19.87
C LEU A 13 6.54 16.09 -20.72
N LEU A 14 7.45 16.55 -21.60
CA LEU A 14 8.33 15.69 -22.39
C LEU A 14 9.30 14.90 -21.51
N VAL A 15 9.87 15.52 -20.48
CA VAL A 15 10.73 14.83 -19.50
C VAL A 15 9.92 13.80 -18.72
N ALA A 16 8.68 14.11 -18.33
CA ALA A 16 7.80 13.17 -17.65
C ALA A 16 7.36 12.00 -18.54
N LEU A 17 7.08 12.25 -19.82
CA LEU A 17 6.78 11.21 -20.82
C LEU A 17 8.02 10.37 -21.17
N ALA A 18 9.20 10.97 -21.21
CA ALA A 18 10.47 10.27 -21.44
C ALA A 18 10.95 9.48 -20.21
N ALA A 19 10.51 9.88 -19.00
CA ALA A 19 10.73 9.17 -17.76
C ALA A 19 9.75 8.01 -17.54
N LEU A 20 8.69 7.89 -18.36
CA LEU A 20 7.90 6.66 -18.40
C LEU A 20 8.83 5.55 -18.92
N PRO A 21 9.02 4.46 -18.17
CA PRO A 21 9.86 3.37 -18.63
C PRO A 21 9.22 2.74 -19.88
N VAL A 22 9.72 3.11 -21.07
CA VAL A 22 9.48 2.40 -22.32
C VAL A 22 10.40 1.18 -22.31
N GLY A 23 10.10 0.26 -21.41
CA GLY A 23 10.91 -0.93 -21.19
C GLY A 23 9.98 -2.04 -20.78
N SER A 24 9.89 -3.06 -21.63
CA SER A 24 9.59 -4.41 -21.17
C SER A 24 10.66 -4.77 -20.14
N VAL A 25 10.40 -4.45 -18.87
CA VAL A 25 11.18 -4.98 -17.77
C VAL A 25 11.07 -6.49 -17.94
N PRO A 26 12.19 -7.23 -18.03
CA PRO A 26 12.11 -8.68 -18.08
C PRO A 26 11.20 -9.10 -16.93
N ALA A 27 10.26 -9.99 -17.20
CA ALA A 27 9.52 -10.64 -16.14
C ALA A 27 10.58 -11.33 -15.28
N GLU A 28 11.00 -10.68 -14.20
CA GLU A 28 11.79 -11.31 -13.16
C GLU A 28 10.89 -12.42 -12.64
N ALA A 29 11.15 -13.62 -13.13
CA ALA A 29 10.55 -14.83 -12.60
C ALA A 29 10.86 -14.79 -11.11
N ARG A 30 9.82 -14.65 -10.29
CA ARG A 30 10.00 -14.68 -8.84
C ARG A 30 10.82 -15.92 -8.50
N PRO A 31 11.86 -15.80 -7.67
CA PRO A 31 12.58 -16.96 -7.19
C PRO A 31 11.57 -17.99 -6.63
N PRO A 32 11.80 -19.29 -6.85
CA PRO A 32 10.91 -20.32 -6.36
C PRO A 32 10.74 -20.21 -4.84
N PRO A 33 9.58 -20.60 -4.28
CA PRO A 33 9.38 -20.61 -2.84
C PRO A 33 10.42 -21.46 -2.11
N GLU A 34 10.77 -21.05 -0.89
CA GLU A 34 11.78 -21.73 -0.07
C GLU A 34 11.17 -22.17 1.27
N ALA A 35 11.49 -23.39 1.70
CA ALA A 35 11.05 -23.92 2.98
C ALA A 35 11.81 -23.23 4.12
N VAL A 36 11.08 -22.78 5.14
CA VAL A 36 11.68 -22.18 6.35
C VAL A 36 12.46 -23.22 7.16
N CYS A 37 12.06 -24.49 7.10
CA CYS A 37 12.73 -25.58 7.79
C CYS A 37 13.13 -26.65 6.76
N GLY A 38 14.43 -26.87 6.58
CA GLY A 38 14.92 -27.89 5.64
C GLY A 38 14.76 -29.34 6.13
N VAL A 39 14.57 -29.53 7.44
CA VAL A 39 14.57 -30.87 8.08
C VAL A 39 13.20 -31.30 8.60
N CYS A 40 12.15 -30.51 8.34
CA CYS A 40 10.83 -30.70 8.97
C CYS A 40 9.82 -31.45 8.08
N GLY A 41 10.22 -31.86 6.88
CA GLY A 41 9.33 -32.45 5.88
C GLY A 41 10.08 -33.22 4.79
N GLU A 42 9.51 -33.24 3.58
CA GLU A 42 9.87 -34.15 2.48
C GLU A 42 11.37 -34.14 2.13
N ALA A 43 12.03 -32.98 2.17
CA ALA A 43 13.46 -32.87 1.86
C ALA A 43 14.35 -33.73 2.79
N PHE A 44 13.94 -33.90 4.06
CA PHE A 44 14.65 -34.73 5.02
C PHE A 44 14.43 -36.22 4.75
N GLU A 45 13.18 -36.60 4.44
CA GLU A 45 12.79 -37.97 4.08
C GLU A 45 13.53 -38.44 2.81
N GLU A 46 13.53 -37.60 1.76
CA GLU A 46 14.23 -37.89 0.50
C GLU A 46 15.74 -38.06 0.70
N THR A 47 16.35 -37.20 1.52
CA THR A 47 17.80 -37.28 1.80
C THR A 47 18.14 -38.52 2.64
N ALA A 48 17.28 -38.89 3.59
CA ALA A 48 17.44 -40.08 4.42
C ALA A 48 17.30 -41.36 3.59
N ASP A 49 16.31 -41.44 2.70
CA ASP A 49 16.09 -42.59 1.83
C ASP A 49 17.27 -42.78 0.87
N ALA A 50 17.80 -41.69 0.31
CA ALA A 50 19.04 -41.70 -0.48
C ALA A 50 20.28 -42.15 0.32
N ALA A 51 20.24 -42.06 1.66
CA ALA A 51 21.26 -42.58 2.56
C ALA A 51 20.94 -43.99 3.10
N GLY A 52 19.89 -44.63 2.59
CA GLY A 52 19.43 -45.97 2.97
C GLY A 52 18.79 -46.01 4.36
N VAL A 53 18.08 -44.96 4.76
CA VAL A 53 17.24 -44.90 5.96
C VAL A 53 15.83 -44.49 5.49
N PRO A 54 14.86 -45.42 5.42
CA PRO A 54 13.50 -45.09 5.02
C PRO A 54 12.79 -44.35 6.16
N LEU A 55 13.02 -43.03 6.22
CA LEU A 55 12.55 -42.16 7.29
C LEU A 55 11.19 -41.57 6.98
N THR A 56 10.31 -41.58 7.98
CA THR A 56 9.04 -40.83 7.95
C THR A 56 9.03 -39.79 9.08
N VAL A 57 8.66 -38.56 8.75
CA VAL A 57 8.40 -37.49 9.72
C VAL A 57 6.93 -37.57 10.18
N GLU A 58 6.71 -37.87 11.46
CA GLU A 58 5.37 -37.96 12.02
C GLU A 58 4.83 -36.59 12.45
N SER A 59 5.69 -35.76 13.04
CA SER A 59 5.35 -34.39 13.43
C SER A 59 6.60 -33.51 13.45
N SER A 60 6.43 -32.21 13.22
CA SER A 60 7.56 -31.27 13.22
C SER A 60 7.23 -29.89 13.79
N ALA A 61 8.16 -29.37 14.60
CA ALA A 61 8.06 -28.05 15.20
C ALA A 61 9.38 -27.28 15.08
N LEU A 62 9.31 -26.10 14.49
CA LEU A 62 10.43 -25.16 14.40
C LEU A 62 10.24 -24.00 15.39
N ARG A 63 11.26 -23.74 16.19
CA ARG A 63 11.34 -22.55 17.05
C ARG A 63 12.56 -21.74 16.71
N VAL A 64 12.39 -20.42 16.65
CA VAL A 64 13.48 -19.47 16.49
C VAL A 64 13.45 -18.50 17.65
N ARG A 65 14.57 -18.43 18.37
CA ARG A 65 14.77 -17.48 19.47
C ARG A 65 15.80 -16.46 19.03
N VAL A 66 15.40 -15.20 18.94
CA VAL A 66 16.28 -14.11 18.56
C VAL A 66 16.94 -13.53 19.83
N ASP A 67 18.26 -13.48 19.85
CA ASP A 67 19.06 -12.90 20.91
C ASP A 67 19.19 -11.38 20.79
N ASP A 68 19.59 -10.72 21.87
CA ASP A 68 19.78 -9.25 21.92
C ASP A 68 20.81 -8.72 20.89
N ASP A 69 21.74 -9.58 20.49
CA ASP A 69 22.78 -9.28 19.50
C ASP A 69 22.33 -9.56 18.06
N GLY A 70 21.06 -9.94 17.86
CA GLY A 70 20.46 -10.16 16.55
C GLY A 70 20.77 -11.51 15.91
N VAL A 71 21.39 -12.42 16.67
CA VAL A 71 21.57 -13.83 16.27
C VAL A 71 20.28 -14.59 16.55
N GLY A 72 19.82 -15.37 15.58
CA GLY A 72 18.72 -16.30 15.79
C GLY A 72 19.22 -17.69 16.09
N THR A 73 18.80 -18.26 17.22
CA THR A 73 18.95 -19.68 17.51
C THR A 73 17.75 -20.42 16.95
N TRP A 74 17.98 -21.29 15.97
CA TRP A 74 16.96 -22.14 15.35
C TRP A 74 16.99 -23.50 15.99
N THR A 75 15.82 -24.03 16.35
CA THR A 75 15.66 -25.37 16.91
C THR A 75 14.49 -26.07 16.23
N ALA A 76 14.82 -27.01 15.35
CA ALA A 76 13.84 -27.94 14.79
C ALA A 76 13.74 -29.18 15.69
N ARG A 77 12.51 -29.59 16.00
CA ARG A 77 12.18 -30.85 16.66
C ARG A 77 11.32 -31.65 15.69
N VAL A 78 11.80 -32.82 15.32
CA VAL A 78 11.21 -33.67 14.28
C VAL A 78 10.98 -35.04 14.89
N GLU A 79 9.72 -35.42 15.07
CA GLU A 79 9.33 -36.74 15.56
C GLU A 79 9.41 -37.74 14.41
N LEU A 80 10.17 -38.82 14.61
CA LEU A 80 10.45 -39.82 13.61
C LEU A 80 9.72 -41.12 13.94
N ASP A 81 9.49 -41.93 12.92
CA ASP A 81 9.05 -43.31 13.13
C ASP A 81 10.06 -44.11 13.98
N ASP A 82 9.55 -45.12 14.71
CA ASP A 82 10.32 -45.93 15.66
C ASP A 82 11.60 -46.55 15.06
N GLU A 83 11.56 -46.98 13.79
CA GLU A 83 12.67 -47.68 13.12
C GLU A 83 13.81 -46.70 12.79
N SER A 84 13.45 -45.54 12.25
CA SER A 84 14.39 -44.46 11.96
C SER A 84 14.99 -43.88 13.24
N ALA A 85 14.18 -43.66 14.26
CA ALA A 85 14.62 -43.20 15.56
C ALA A 85 15.63 -44.16 16.20
N ALA A 86 15.35 -45.47 16.19
CA ALA A 86 16.28 -46.48 16.67
C ALA A 86 17.61 -46.46 15.90
N THR A 87 17.53 -46.36 14.57
CA THR A 87 18.71 -46.31 13.69
C THR A 87 19.64 -45.14 14.02
N PHE A 88 19.09 -43.95 14.25
CA PHE A 88 19.87 -42.77 14.59
C PHE A 88 20.35 -42.74 16.04
N ARG A 89 19.59 -43.35 16.97
CA ARG A 89 20.06 -43.55 18.36
C ARG A 89 21.27 -44.47 18.42
N GLU A 90 21.29 -45.53 17.61
CA GLU A 90 22.43 -46.44 17.51
C GLU A 90 23.62 -45.82 16.78
N ASN A 91 23.36 -44.94 15.80
CA ASN A 91 24.40 -44.30 15.00
C ASN A 91 24.18 -42.78 14.86
N PRO A 92 24.52 -41.98 15.89
CA PRO A 92 24.32 -40.52 15.87
C PRO A 92 25.01 -39.83 14.69
N ASP A 93 26.24 -40.24 14.35
CA ASP A 93 26.97 -39.68 13.19
C ASP A 93 26.21 -39.85 11.86
N ARG A 94 25.27 -40.82 11.78
CA ARG A 94 24.43 -40.99 10.59
C ARG A 94 23.38 -39.90 10.49
N LEU A 95 22.77 -39.50 11.61
CA LEU A 95 21.85 -38.37 11.67
C LEU A 95 22.56 -37.08 11.24
N ASP A 96 23.74 -36.82 11.80
CA ASP A 96 24.56 -35.64 11.48
C ASP A 96 24.84 -35.53 9.98
N ARG A 97 25.18 -36.65 9.33
CA ARG A 97 25.43 -36.71 7.89
C ARG A 97 24.17 -36.46 7.06
N VAL A 98 23.03 -37.07 7.43
CA VAL A 98 21.77 -36.88 6.70
C VAL A 98 21.29 -35.43 6.81
N VAL A 99 21.34 -34.85 8.02
CA VAL A 99 20.97 -33.45 8.26
C VAL A 99 21.88 -32.50 7.48
N SER A 100 23.19 -32.68 7.55
CA SER A 100 24.15 -31.84 6.81
C SER A 100 23.91 -31.91 5.31
N ARG A 101 23.71 -33.13 4.78
CA ARG A 101 23.42 -33.36 3.36
C ARG A 101 22.10 -32.72 2.93
N THR A 102 21.08 -32.74 3.79
CA THR A 102 19.78 -32.12 3.51
C THR A 102 19.95 -30.62 3.25
N PHE A 103 20.74 -29.93 4.09
CA PHE A 103 21.03 -28.50 3.92
C PHE A 103 21.98 -28.16 2.76
N GLU A 104 22.76 -29.13 2.27
CA GLU A 104 23.65 -28.97 1.12
C GLU A 104 22.96 -29.22 -0.22
N GLU A 105 22.07 -30.22 -0.28
CA GLU A 105 21.40 -30.64 -1.52
C GLU A 105 20.10 -29.87 -1.79
N HIS A 106 19.42 -29.40 -0.75
CA HIS A 106 18.15 -28.70 -0.88
C HIS A 106 18.29 -27.20 -0.66
N ARG A 107 17.48 -26.44 -1.39
CA ARG A 107 17.38 -24.98 -1.24
C ARG A 107 16.52 -24.66 -0.02
N VAL A 108 17.16 -24.33 1.08
CA VAL A 108 16.52 -23.94 2.35
C VAL A 108 16.70 -22.44 2.56
N PHE A 109 15.77 -21.81 3.28
CA PHE A 109 15.74 -20.36 3.51
C PHE A 109 16.94 -19.77 4.29
N THR A 110 17.81 -20.59 4.87
CA THR A 110 18.94 -20.15 5.71
C THR A 110 20.26 -20.13 4.92
N ASP A 111 21.07 -19.08 5.11
CA ASP A 111 22.24 -18.80 4.26
C ASP A 111 23.59 -18.94 4.99
N ASP A 112 23.74 -18.42 6.22
CA ASP A 112 25.00 -18.43 7.01
C ASP A 112 24.84 -19.22 8.32
N ARG A 113 24.42 -20.49 8.18
CA ARG A 113 24.23 -21.41 9.29
C ARG A 113 25.55 -21.66 10.03
N ARG A 114 25.58 -21.41 11.33
CA ARG A 114 26.72 -21.66 12.22
C ARG A 114 26.34 -22.61 13.35
N ARG A 115 27.33 -23.32 13.89
CA ARG A 115 27.17 -24.23 15.04
C ARG A 115 25.99 -25.19 14.86
N LEU A 116 25.98 -25.90 13.73
CA LEU A 116 25.00 -26.95 13.48
C LEU A 116 25.25 -28.11 14.46
N GLU A 117 24.26 -28.38 15.29
CA GLU A 117 24.25 -29.44 16.28
C GLU A 117 23.03 -30.31 16.09
N THR A 118 23.22 -31.62 16.20
CA THR A 118 22.21 -32.64 15.97
C THR A 118 22.24 -33.64 17.10
N ARG A 119 21.07 -34.02 17.61
CA ARG A 119 20.94 -35.03 18.65
C ARG A 119 19.59 -35.72 18.59
N MET A 120 19.52 -36.92 19.14
CA MET A 120 18.25 -37.59 19.43
C MET A 120 17.78 -37.26 20.86
N ASP A 121 16.47 -37.14 21.02
CA ASP A 121 15.75 -36.94 22.28
C ASP A 121 14.58 -37.93 22.31
N GLY A 122 14.84 -39.16 22.74
CA GLY A 122 13.92 -40.27 22.49
C GLY A 122 13.81 -40.56 21.00
N ASP A 123 12.59 -40.43 20.46
CA ASP A 123 12.30 -40.61 19.04
C ASP A 123 12.22 -39.27 18.27
N THR A 124 12.58 -38.17 18.93
CA THR A 124 12.67 -36.84 18.31
C THR A 124 14.10 -36.51 17.91
N ALA A 125 14.33 -36.22 16.64
CA ALA A 125 15.54 -35.56 16.18
C ALA A 125 15.48 -34.06 16.52
N VAL A 126 16.51 -33.55 17.18
CA VAL A 126 16.65 -32.14 17.55
C VAL A 126 17.82 -31.57 16.78
N VAL A 127 17.54 -30.62 15.88
CA VAL A 127 18.52 -29.92 15.05
C VAL A 127 18.58 -28.47 15.50
N THR A 128 19.76 -28.01 15.92
CA THR A 128 19.99 -26.64 16.40
C THR A 128 21.09 -25.97 15.58
N PHE A 129 20.88 -24.71 15.21
CA PHE A 129 21.92 -23.90 14.57
C PHE A 129 21.70 -22.41 14.85
N GLU A 130 22.73 -21.62 14.62
CA GLU A 130 22.71 -20.16 14.74
C GLU A 130 22.70 -19.52 13.35
N GLU A 131 21.84 -18.53 13.17
CA GLU A 131 21.83 -17.67 11.98
C GLU A 131 22.16 -16.23 12.43
N PRO A 132 23.33 -15.70 12.06
CA PRO A 132 23.70 -14.32 12.38
C PRO A 132 22.88 -13.33 11.55
N GLY A 133 22.66 -12.13 12.08
CA GLY A 133 22.01 -11.06 11.32
C GLY A 133 20.53 -11.28 11.05
N MET A 134 19.84 -12.05 11.91
CA MET A 134 18.38 -12.18 11.85
C MET A 134 17.64 -10.93 12.30
N ALA A 135 18.28 -10.11 13.14
CA ALA A 135 17.68 -8.90 13.66
C ALA A 135 18.72 -7.81 13.91
N TYR A 136 18.24 -6.57 14.02
CA TYR A 136 19.05 -5.42 14.35
C TYR A 136 18.34 -4.52 15.36
N ARG A 137 19.10 -3.68 16.07
CA ARG A 137 18.54 -2.73 17.03
C ARG A 137 18.02 -1.48 16.31
N GLY A 138 16.73 -1.25 16.45
CA GLY A 138 16.05 -0.02 16.06
C GLY A 138 16.09 1.05 17.15
N TYR A 139 15.16 2.00 17.07
CA TYR A 139 15.00 3.05 18.07
C TYR A 139 14.37 2.52 19.36
N GLY A 140 14.80 3.06 20.50
CA GLY A 140 14.16 2.82 21.80
C GLY A 140 14.28 1.38 22.31
N ASP A 141 15.44 0.77 22.12
CA ASP A 141 15.75 -0.62 22.53
C ASP A 141 14.79 -1.66 21.91
N VAL A 142 14.25 -1.35 20.74
CA VAL A 142 13.45 -2.28 19.93
C VAL A 142 14.38 -3.10 19.05
N LEU A 143 14.22 -4.41 19.08
CA LEU A 143 14.85 -5.34 18.16
C LEU A 143 13.91 -5.58 16.97
N VAL A 144 14.38 -5.33 15.75
CA VAL A 144 13.62 -5.50 14.51
C VAL A 144 14.13 -6.74 13.79
N VAL A 145 13.23 -7.69 13.53
CA VAL A 145 13.48 -8.90 12.74
C VAL A 145 12.92 -8.65 11.33
N ASP A 146 13.80 -8.46 10.37
CA ASP A 146 13.52 -8.29 8.95
C ASP A 146 13.92 -9.53 8.13
N TYR A 147 14.49 -10.55 8.76
CA TYR A 147 15.04 -11.73 8.09
C TYR A 147 14.05 -12.46 7.17
N PHE A 148 12.74 -12.38 7.46
CA PHE A 148 11.65 -12.97 6.67
C PHE A 148 11.05 -12.02 5.62
N HIS A 149 11.59 -10.80 5.48
CA HIS A 149 11.18 -9.83 4.47
C HIS A 149 11.71 -10.24 3.09
N VAL A 150 10.88 -10.06 2.05
CA VAL A 150 11.26 -10.37 0.67
C VAL A 150 11.64 -9.08 -0.05
N ASP A 151 12.93 -8.87 -0.21
CA ASP A 151 13.52 -7.65 -0.81
C ASP A 151 13.52 -7.68 -2.35
N GLY A 152 12.86 -8.68 -2.95
CA GLY A 152 12.87 -8.93 -4.40
C GLY A 152 13.97 -9.89 -4.88
N VAL A 153 14.92 -10.27 -4.01
CA VAL A 153 15.99 -11.25 -4.31
C VAL A 153 15.63 -12.67 -3.85
N ARG A 154 14.84 -12.81 -2.77
CA ARG A 154 14.41 -14.09 -2.21
C ARG A 154 13.00 -14.48 -2.67
N GLY A 155 12.72 -15.79 -2.69
CA GLY A 155 11.40 -16.34 -2.99
C GLY A 155 10.42 -16.16 -1.82
N THR A 156 9.14 -16.48 -2.04
CA THR A 156 8.18 -16.54 -0.93
C THR A 156 8.57 -17.64 0.06
N VAL A 157 8.52 -17.36 1.35
CA VAL A 157 8.85 -18.36 2.39
C VAL A 157 7.60 -19.11 2.81
N TYR A 158 7.67 -20.44 2.87
CA TYR A 158 6.59 -21.26 3.39
C TYR A 158 7.02 -22.04 4.64
N VAL A 159 6.05 -22.26 5.53
CA VAL A 159 6.24 -23.06 6.73
C VAL A 159 6.00 -24.52 6.38
N ASP A 160 7.09 -25.28 6.29
CA ASP A 160 7.10 -26.73 6.11
C ASP A 160 7.19 -27.44 7.47
N ALA A 161 6.33 -27.06 8.41
CA ALA A 161 6.28 -27.64 9.74
C ALA A 161 4.87 -27.51 10.32
N ASP A 162 4.48 -28.43 11.21
CA ASP A 162 3.16 -28.34 11.88
C ASP A 162 3.04 -27.06 12.70
N ARG A 163 4.17 -26.63 13.28
CA ARG A 163 4.25 -25.40 14.07
C ARG A 163 5.57 -24.68 13.88
N PHE A 164 5.49 -23.40 13.56
CA PHE A 164 6.62 -22.47 13.51
C PHE A 164 6.39 -21.32 14.50
N ALA A 165 7.38 -21.04 15.35
CA ALA A 165 7.30 -19.94 16.29
C ALA A 165 8.59 -19.11 16.32
N VAL A 166 8.46 -17.79 16.34
CA VAL A 166 9.56 -16.85 16.49
C VAL A 166 9.35 -16.03 17.76
N SER A 167 10.33 -16.06 18.66
CA SER A 167 10.33 -15.30 19.92
C SER A 167 11.55 -14.40 20.01
N GLY A 168 11.39 -13.26 20.70
CA GLY A 168 12.48 -12.34 20.97
C GLY A 168 13.36 -12.78 22.13
N PRO A 169 14.25 -11.87 22.58
CA PRO A 169 15.11 -12.08 23.75
C PRO A 169 14.30 -12.37 25.01
N GLU A 170 14.94 -13.02 25.99
CA GLU A 170 14.28 -13.33 27.26
C GLU A 170 13.77 -12.05 27.94
N GLY A 171 12.48 -12.06 28.35
CA GLY A 171 11.84 -10.91 28.98
C GLY A 171 11.33 -9.84 27.99
N SER A 172 11.54 -10.00 26.68
CA SER A 172 10.98 -9.10 25.67
C SER A 172 9.50 -9.41 25.36
N ALA A 173 8.75 -8.37 24.98
CA ALA A 173 7.39 -8.47 24.50
C ALA A 173 7.34 -8.29 22.98
N LEU A 174 6.44 -9.03 22.33
CA LEU A 174 6.13 -8.87 20.91
C LEU A 174 5.27 -7.61 20.71
N LEU A 175 5.80 -6.62 19.99
CA LEU A 175 5.14 -5.33 19.80
C LEU A 175 4.34 -5.27 18.50
N THR A 176 4.85 -5.90 17.44
CA THR A 176 4.19 -5.94 16.13
C THR A 176 4.41 -7.30 15.46
N ALA A 177 3.38 -7.77 14.77
CA ALA A 177 3.39 -8.99 13.97
C ALA A 177 2.50 -8.83 12.73
N PRO A 178 2.72 -9.61 11.66
CA PRO A 178 1.93 -9.51 10.45
C PRO A 178 0.45 -9.86 10.67
N PRO A 179 -0.48 -9.22 9.94
CA PRO A 179 -1.89 -9.57 9.98
C PRO A 179 -2.12 -11.06 9.67
N GLY A 180 -2.99 -11.72 10.45
CA GLY A 180 -3.30 -13.14 10.28
C GLY A 180 -2.34 -14.11 10.99
N THR A 181 -1.27 -13.62 11.61
CA THR A 181 -0.39 -14.42 12.45
C THR A 181 -1.03 -14.65 13.82
N ARG A 182 -0.92 -15.87 14.38
CA ARG A 182 -1.33 -16.11 15.77
C ARG A 182 -0.21 -15.57 16.67
N THR A 183 -0.54 -14.72 17.62
CA THR A 183 0.44 -14.08 18.50
C THR A 183 0.22 -14.47 19.95
N THR A 184 1.30 -14.72 20.67
CA THR A 184 1.33 -14.64 22.15
C THR A 184 1.93 -13.29 22.55
N GLU A 185 2.03 -13.01 23.86
CA GLU A 185 2.68 -11.80 24.36
C GLU A 185 4.18 -11.70 23.97
N THR A 186 4.81 -12.83 23.64
CA THR A 186 6.28 -12.93 23.46
C THR A 186 6.69 -13.58 22.14
N ALA A 187 5.76 -14.11 21.35
CA ALA A 187 6.09 -14.86 20.15
C ALA A 187 5.01 -14.77 19.05
N ALA A 188 5.47 -14.79 17.81
CA ALA A 188 4.64 -14.97 16.62
C ALA A 188 4.61 -16.46 16.25
N VAL A 189 3.44 -16.99 15.93
CA VAL A 189 3.21 -18.42 15.69
C VAL A 189 2.42 -18.64 14.39
N TRP A 190 2.93 -19.56 13.58
CA TRP A 190 2.30 -20.11 12.39
C TRP A 190 2.05 -21.60 12.61
N SER A 191 0.90 -22.10 12.15
CA SER A 191 0.52 -23.51 12.30
C SER A 191 -0.29 -23.93 11.09
N ALA A 192 -0.01 -25.11 10.57
CA ALA A 192 -0.70 -25.72 9.43
C ALA A 192 -2.11 -26.22 9.78
N ASP A 193 -2.93 -25.41 10.46
CA ASP A 193 -4.32 -25.77 10.75
C ASP A 193 -5.19 -25.50 9.51
N GLY A 194 -5.63 -26.56 8.83
CA GLY A 194 -6.64 -26.48 7.77
C GLY A 194 -6.25 -27.01 6.38
N GLY A 195 -5.08 -27.65 6.24
CA GLY A 195 -4.67 -28.32 5.00
C GLY A 195 -4.06 -27.42 3.92
N ASP A 196 -3.99 -26.11 4.15
CA ASP A 196 -3.23 -25.17 3.31
C ASP A 196 -1.87 -24.88 3.98
N PRO A 197 -0.75 -24.90 3.22
CA PRO A 197 0.57 -24.56 3.76
C PRO A 197 0.56 -23.13 4.30
N SER A 198 0.99 -22.97 5.56
CA SER A 198 1.09 -21.65 6.18
C SER A 198 2.25 -20.90 5.54
N SER A 199 1.97 -19.87 4.73
CA SER A 199 3.03 -19.03 4.17
C SER A 199 3.44 -17.93 5.16
N VAL A 200 4.75 -17.73 5.37
CA VAL A 200 5.24 -16.51 6.00
C VAL A 200 5.13 -15.40 4.94
N GLY A 201 4.22 -14.45 5.17
CA GLY A 201 3.94 -13.41 4.18
C GLY A 201 5.21 -12.66 3.80
N SER A 202 5.34 -12.27 2.53
CA SER A 202 6.54 -11.61 1.97
C SER A 202 6.90 -10.24 2.59
N GLN A 203 6.10 -9.77 3.54
CA GLN A 203 6.24 -8.49 4.26
C GLN A 203 6.26 -8.72 5.78
N THR A 204 6.96 -9.77 6.23
CA THR A 204 6.99 -10.13 7.64
C THR A 204 8.10 -9.38 8.38
N TYR A 205 7.68 -8.37 9.14
CA TYR A 205 8.49 -7.72 10.16
C TYR A 205 7.97 -8.14 11.54
N LEU A 206 8.87 -8.53 12.43
CA LEU A 206 8.57 -8.72 13.85
C LEU A 206 9.38 -7.71 14.65
N THR A 207 8.79 -7.18 15.71
CA THR A 207 9.53 -6.32 16.65
C THR A 207 9.35 -6.76 18.07
N PHE A 208 10.46 -6.83 18.78
CA PHE A 208 10.52 -7.15 20.19
C PHE A 208 11.06 -5.95 20.96
N GLY A 209 10.50 -5.67 22.13
CA GLY A 209 11.01 -4.61 23.01
C GLY A 209 10.88 -4.98 24.49
N PRO A 210 11.42 -4.14 25.38
CA PRO A 210 11.45 -4.41 26.82
C PRO A 210 10.05 -4.51 27.46
N ASP A 211 9.06 -3.82 26.89
CA ASP A 211 7.67 -3.86 27.34
C ASP A 211 6.70 -3.55 26.18
N ALA A 212 5.41 -3.88 26.37
CA ALA A 212 4.33 -3.55 25.44
C ALA A 212 3.79 -2.10 25.63
N GLY A 213 4.60 -1.18 26.15
CA GLY A 213 4.23 0.20 26.40
C GLY A 213 4.02 1.00 25.11
N LEU A 214 3.22 2.08 25.20
CA LEU A 214 2.93 2.95 24.04
C LEU A 214 4.18 3.60 23.45
N ALA A 215 5.15 3.97 24.31
CA ALA A 215 6.40 4.58 23.87
C ALA A 215 7.27 3.58 23.08
N THR A 216 7.42 2.36 23.60
CA THR A 216 8.16 1.25 22.99
C THR A 216 7.51 0.82 21.68
N THR A 217 6.17 0.75 21.66
CA THR A 217 5.39 0.48 20.44
C THR A 217 5.58 1.59 19.40
N ALA A 218 5.58 2.86 19.80
CA ALA A 218 5.85 3.98 18.89
C ALA A 218 7.29 3.94 18.35
N ALA A 219 8.25 3.56 19.18
CA ALA A 219 9.64 3.37 18.76
C ALA A 219 9.79 2.21 17.76
N ALA A 220 9.02 1.13 17.95
CA ALA A 220 8.95 0.03 16.99
C ALA A 220 8.43 0.49 15.63
N TYR A 221 7.26 1.15 15.59
CA TYR A 221 6.74 1.71 14.33
C TYR A 221 7.69 2.72 13.69
N THR A 222 8.40 3.52 14.49
CA THR A 222 9.41 4.46 13.97
C THR A 222 10.59 3.73 13.35
N SER A 223 11.00 2.60 13.93
CA SER A 223 12.08 1.76 13.41
C SER A 223 11.68 1.11 12.08
N LEU A 224 10.48 0.50 12.00
CA LEU A 224 9.94 0.00 10.74
C LEU A 224 9.85 1.12 9.69
N ALA A 225 9.35 2.30 10.08
CA ALA A 225 9.22 3.42 9.15
C ALA A 225 10.56 3.97 8.66
N ALA A 226 11.60 3.92 9.49
CA ALA A 226 12.95 4.35 9.11
C ALA A 226 13.62 3.35 8.18
N ASP A 227 13.40 2.06 8.41
CA ASP A 227 13.92 0.96 7.61
C ASP A 227 13.26 0.88 6.23
N SER A 228 11.93 0.80 6.23
CA SER A 228 11.15 0.76 5.00
C SER A 228 11.10 2.13 4.30
N GLY A 229 11.38 3.21 5.02
CA GLY A 229 11.19 4.61 4.57
C GLY A 229 11.86 4.95 3.24
N PRO A 230 13.17 4.68 3.04
CA PRO A 230 13.86 4.96 1.78
C PRO A 230 13.27 4.19 0.58
N GLY A 231 12.92 2.91 0.78
CA GLY A 231 12.27 2.09 -0.24
C GLY A 231 10.85 2.58 -0.55
N ILE A 232 10.09 2.92 0.48
CA ILE A 232 8.74 3.51 0.39
C ILE A 232 8.78 4.82 -0.39
N LEU A 233 9.71 5.73 -0.06
CA LEU A 233 9.84 7.02 -0.71
C LEU A 233 10.28 6.89 -2.17
N THR A 234 11.19 5.95 -2.47
CA THR A 234 11.63 5.70 -3.85
C THR A 234 10.49 5.14 -4.70
N ASN A 235 9.77 4.16 -4.17
CA ASN A 235 8.60 3.58 -4.82
C ASN A 235 7.45 4.58 -4.99
N LEU A 236 7.16 5.37 -3.95
CA LEU A 236 6.16 6.43 -3.99
C LEU A 236 6.54 7.53 -4.98
N ALA A 237 7.83 7.88 -5.05
CA ALA A 237 8.34 8.82 -6.05
C ALA A 237 8.08 8.27 -7.45
N TRP A 238 8.44 7.02 -7.74
CA TRP A 238 8.18 6.44 -9.06
C TRP A 238 6.69 6.38 -9.43
N VAL A 239 5.83 5.98 -8.49
CA VAL A 239 4.38 5.86 -8.72
C VAL A 239 3.70 7.22 -8.86
N ALA A 240 4.00 8.18 -7.98
CA ALA A 240 3.24 9.42 -7.87
C ALA A 240 3.87 10.60 -8.62
N PHE A 241 5.18 10.60 -8.88
CA PHE A 241 5.87 11.75 -9.48
C PHE A 241 5.30 12.10 -10.85
N VAL A 242 5.21 11.12 -11.76
CA VAL A 242 4.70 11.37 -13.13
C VAL A 242 3.24 11.83 -13.10
N PRO A 243 2.29 11.13 -12.43
CA PRO A 243 0.91 11.61 -12.31
C PRO A 243 0.80 13.01 -11.70
N THR A 244 1.53 13.29 -10.61
CA THR A 244 1.52 14.60 -9.94
C THR A 244 2.07 15.70 -10.85
N LEU A 245 3.12 15.42 -11.62
CA LEU A 245 3.68 16.38 -12.58
C LEU A 245 2.70 16.65 -13.73
N VAL A 246 2.10 15.61 -14.31
CA VAL A 246 1.07 15.74 -15.37
C VAL A 246 -0.12 16.55 -14.86
N LEU A 247 -0.59 16.27 -13.64
CA LEU A 247 -1.70 16.99 -13.02
C LEU A 247 -1.34 18.46 -12.74
N THR A 248 -0.12 18.73 -12.26
CA THR A 248 0.39 20.09 -12.04
C THR A 248 0.40 20.90 -13.34
N VAL A 249 1.00 20.33 -14.39
CA VAL A 249 1.06 20.97 -15.71
C VAL A 249 -0.34 21.18 -16.27
N GLY A 250 -1.22 20.19 -16.16
CA GLY A 250 -2.61 20.28 -16.61
C GLY A 250 -3.41 21.38 -15.90
N VAL A 251 -3.32 21.48 -14.57
CA VAL A 251 -3.96 22.55 -13.79
C VAL A 251 -3.45 23.93 -14.22
N LEU A 252 -2.14 24.08 -14.45
CA LEU A 252 -1.56 25.33 -14.92
C LEU A 252 -2.03 25.69 -16.34
N LEU A 253 -2.12 24.71 -17.24
CA LEU A 253 -2.61 24.90 -18.60
C LEU A 253 -4.10 25.29 -18.63
N ILE A 254 -4.96 24.62 -17.87
CA ILE A 254 -6.39 24.95 -17.75
C ILE A 254 -6.54 26.41 -17.33
N ARG A 255 -5.85 26.82 -16.26
CA ARG A 255 -5.87 28.20 -15.76
C ARG A 255 -5.33 29.20 -16.77
N HIS A 256 -4.35 28.82 -17.57
CA HIS A 256 -3.77 29.69 -18.59
C HIS A 256 -4.71 29.91 -19.76
N PHE A 257 -5.27 28.83 -20.30
CA PHE A 257 -6.13 28.89 -21.47
C PHE A 257 -7.46 29.56 -21.18
N ASP A 258 -8.07 29.31 -20.01
CA ASP A 258 -9.34 29.96 -19.68
C ASP A 258 -9.20 31.45 -19.40
N ARG A 259 -8.04 31.91 -18.91
CA ARG A 259 -7.74 33.36 -18.86
C ARG A 259 -7.55 33.99 -20.24
N ARG A 260 -7.09 33.21 -21.22
CA ARG A 260 -6.85 33.68 -22.59
C ARG A 260 -8.12 33.68 -23.43
N PHE A 261 -8.98 32.70 -23.23
CA PHE A 261 -10.24 32.52 -23.92
C PHE A 261 -11.39 32.89 -23.00
N ASP A 262 -11.41 34.16 -22.55
CA ASP A 262 -12.47 34.71 -21.72
C ASP A 262 -13.78 34.82 -22.53
N GLY A 263 -14.39 33.66 -22.77
CA GLY A 263 -15.65 33.54 -23.46
C GLY A 263 -16.79 33.71 -22.47
N ASP A 264 -17.70 34.62 -22.77
CA ASP A 264 -18.85 35.01 -21.95
C ASP A 264 -19.97 33.94 -21.84
N ARG A 265 -19.57 32.67 -21.82
CA ARG A 265 -20.48 31.53 -21.74
C ARG A 265 -20.92 31.35 -20.28
N GLY A 266 -22.18 31.66 -20.01
CA GLY A 266 -22.78 31.56 -18.67
C GLY A 266 -22.91 30.12 -18.13
N ALA A 267 -23.12 30.00 -16.81
CA ALA A 267 -23.17 28.75 -16.07
C ALA A 267 -24.28 27.81 -16.59
N ARG A 268 -25.35 28.37 -17.17
CA ARG A 268 -26.47 27.64 -17.79
C ARG A 268 -26.07 26.70 -18.93
N ARG A 269 -24.95 26.95 -19.62
CA ARG A 269 -24.47 26.06 -20.69
C ARG A 269 -23.61 24.91 -20.15
N PHE A 270 -22.84 25.16 -19.10
CA PHE A 270 -21.93 24.14 -18.55
C PHE A 270 -22.61 23.24 -17.51
N GLY A 271 -23.65 23.72 -16.81
CA GLY A 271 -24.39 22.96 -15.82
C GLY A 271 -24.95 21.62 -16.36
N PRO A 272 -25.68 21.60 -17.50
CA PRO A 272 -26.18 20.37 -18.10
C PRO A 272 -25.07 19.41 -18.54
N VAL A 273 -23.92 19.92 -19.01
CA VAL A 273 -22.77 19.10 -19.41
C VAL A 273 -22.17 18.38 -18.20
N VAL A 274 -21.97 19.11 -17.09
CA VAL A 274 -21.46 18.53 -15.84
C VAL A 274 -22.45 17.53 -15.24
N ALA A 275 -23.76 17.83 -15.30
CA ALA A 275 -24.78 16.89 -14.87
C ALA A 275 -24.80 15.63 -15.74
N GLY A 276 -24.67 15.77 -17.06
CA GLY A 276 -24.58 14.66 -18.00
C GLY A 276 -23.37 13.75 -17.74
N LEU A 277 -22.23 14.32 -17.37
CA LEU A 277 -21.05 13.54 -16.93
C LEU A 277 -21.34 12.71 -15.68
N GLY A 278 -22.01 13.30 -14.69
CA GLY A 278 -22.43 12.57 -13.48
C GLY A 278 -23.38 11.41 -13.79
N VAL A 279 -24.36 11.62 -14.68
CA VAL A 279 -25.27 10.55 -15.14
C VAL A 279 -24.51 9.45 -15.88
N LEU A 280 -23.64 9.82 -16.82
CA LEU A 280 -22.82 8.87 -17.59
C LEU A 280 -21.94 8.02 -16.66
N TRP A 281 -21.29 8.65 -15.67
CA TRP A 281 -20.50 7.96 -14.67
C TRP A 281 -21.33 6.97 -13.86
N GLY A 282 -22.51 7.38 -13.38
CA GLY A 282 -23.45 6.49 -12.70
C GLY A 282 -23.90 5.30 -13.56
N LEU A 283 -24.16 5.51 -14.85
CA LEU A 283 -24.49 4.43 -15.79
C LEU A 283 -23.31 3.46 -15.99
N CYS A 284 -22.08 3.95 -16.06
CA CYS A 284 -20.89 3.11 -16.08
C CYS A 284 -20.76 2.25 -14.81
N LEU A 285 -21.00 2.84 -13.62
CA LEU A 285 -20.99 2.11 -12.36
C LEU A 285 -22.06 0.99 -12.31
N LEU A 286 -23.26 1.25 -12.85
CA LEU A 286 -24.30 0.23 -13.02
C LEU A 286 -23.87 -0.90 -13.95
N ALA A 287 -23.24 -0.55 -15.08
CA ALA A 287 -22.79 -1.54 -16.07
C ALA A 287 -21.74 -2.49 -15.49
N VAL A 288 -20.83 -2.00 -14.65
CA VAL A 288 -19.80 -2.82 -13.96
C VAL A 288 -20.29 -3.43 -12.65
N ARG A 289 -21.57 -3.21 -12.28
CA ARG A 289 -22.20 -3.72 -11.05
C ARG A 289 -21.46 -3.31 -9.76
N ALA A 290 -20.89 -2.11 -9.73
CA ALA A 290 -20.22 -1.57 -8.55
C ALA A 290 -21.26 -1.07 -7.52
N PHE A 291 -21.83 -2.01 -6.75
CA PHE A 291 -22.91 -1.73 -5.80
C PHE A 291 -22.49 -1.75 -4.32
N SER A 292 -21.38 -2.40 -3.98
CA SER A 292 -20.96 -2.63 -2.59
C SER A 292 -19.50 -2.24 -2.36
N GLY A 293 -19.19 -1.89 -1.12
CA GLY A 293 -17.85 -1.46 -0.68
C GLY A 293 -17.69 0.07 -0.63
N SER A 294 -16.67 0.51 0.11
CA SER A 294 -16.37 1.93 0.32
C SER A 294 -16.06 2.65 -1.00
N VAL A 295 -15.28 2.03 -1.89
CA VAL A 295 -14.93 2.60 -3.20
C VAL A 295 -16.17 2.80 -4.08
N ALA A 296 -17.09 1.83 -4.11
CA ALA A 296 -18.33 1.97 -4.87
C ALA A 296 -19.21 3.09 -4.31
N ALA A 297 -19.34 3.17 -2.97
CA ALA A 297 -20.13 4.23 -2.32
C ALA A 297 -19.59 5.64 -2.64
N MET A 298 -18.27 5.82 -2.61
CA MET A 298 -17.62 7.08 -2.97
C MET A 298 -17.85 7.40 -4.46
N ALA A 299 -17.66 6.43 -5.36
CA ALA A 299 -17.86 6.64 -6.79
C ALA A 299 -19.32 7.05 -7.14
N TRP A 300 -20.29 6.46 -6.44
CA TRP A 300 -21.71 6.85 -6.53
C TRP A 300 -21.95 8.25 -5.98
N LEU A 301 -21.32 8.61 -4.87
CA LEU A 301 -21.39 9.96 -4.31
C LEU A 301 -20.85 11.00 -5.30
N LEU A 302 -19.71 10.75 -5.95
CA LEU A 302 -19.17 11.62 -6.99
C LEU A 302 -20.18 11.82 -8.14
N ALA A 303 -20.81 10.74 -8.61
CA ALA A 303 -21.84 10.80 -9.65
C ALA A 303 -22.97 11.75 -9.25
N LEU A 304 -23.53 11.56 -8.05
CA LEU A 304 -24.62 12.35 -7.50
C LEU A 304 -24.21 13.81 -7.26
N GLN A 305 -22.99 14.05 -6.79
CA GLN A 305 -22.46 15.40 -6.59
C GLN A 305 -22.35 16.16 -7.92
N LEU A 306 -21.84 15.53 -8.98
CA LEU A 306 -21.74 16.16 -10.30
C LEU A 306 -23.12 16.50 -10.87
N VAL A 307 -24.10 15.59 -10.72
CA VAL A 307 -25.50 15.86 -11.10
C VAL A 307 -26.09 17.02 -10.31
N ALA A 308 -25.98 17.00 -8.98
CA ALA A 308 -26.54 18.02 -8.12
C ALA A 308 -25.92 19.40 -8.40
N LEU A 309 -24.58 19.48 -8.51
CA LEU A 309 -23.87 20.72 -8.81
C LEU A 309 -24.20 21.24 -10.22
N GLY A 310 -24.28 20.36 -11.21
CA GLY A 310 -24.68 20.71 -12.58
C GLY A 310 -26.10 21.25 -12.68
N VAL A 311 -27.07 20.61 -12.01
CA VAL A 311 -28.47 21.05 -11.99
C VAL A 311 -28.63 22.36 -11.21
N VAL A 312 -28.07 22.46 -10.00
CA VAL A 312 -28.20 23.66 -9.17
C VAL A 312 -27.54 24.87 -9.85
N SER A 313 -26.39 24.69 -10.49
CA SER A 313 -25.72 25.76 -11.24
C SER A 313 -26.50 26.20 -12.48
N ALA A 314 -27.24 25.29 -13.14
CA ALA A 314 -28.10 25.64 -14.27
C ALA A 314 -29.36 26.41 -13.84
N VAL A 315 -29.99 26.00 -12.74
CA VAL A 315 -31.30 26.54 -12.30
C VAL A 315 -31.14 27.77 -11.38
N ARG A 316 -30.18 27.74 -10.44
CA ARG A 316 -30.00 28.76 -9.38
C ARG A 316 -28.53 29.17 -9.21
N PRO A 317 -27.87 29.71 -10.25
CA PRO A 317 -26.45 30.05 -10.16
C PRO A 317 -26.12 31.07 -9.05
N LYS A 318 -27.04 32.02 -8.79
CA LYS A 318 -26.88 33.06 -7.75
C LYS A 318 -26.87 32.51 -6.31
N ALA A 319 -27.33 31.28 -6.08
CA ALA A 319 -27.37 30.69 -4.74
C ALA A 319 -26.00 30.14 -4.28
N LEU A 320 -25.05 30.01 -5.20
CA LEU A 320 -23.75 29.36 -5.00
C LEU A 320 -22.64 30.39 -4.74
N GLY A 321 -22.36 30.65 -3.47
CA GLY A 321 -21.15 31.38 -3.05
C GLY A 321 -19.95 30.45 -2.83
N PHE A 322 -18.74 31.00 -2.82
CA PHE A 322 -17.49 30.24 -2.64
C PHE A 322 -17.53 29.26 -1.45
N ARG A 323 -17.94 29.73 -0.26
CA ARG A 323 -18.02 28.89 0.95
C ARG A 323 -19.00 27.73 0.78
N ARG A 324 -20.14 27.96 0.12
CA ARG A 324 -21.14 26.92 -0.15
C ARG A 324 -20.63 25.91 -1.17
N LEU A 325 -19.88 26.37 -2.18
CA LEU A 325 -19.25 25.48 -3.15
C LEU A 325 -18.23 24.57 -2.48
N VAL A 326 -17.30 25.12 -1.69
CA VAL A 326 -16.31 24.30 -0.95
C VAL A 326 -16.99 23.31 0.00
N ALA A 327 -18.02 23.75 0.74
CA ALA A 327 -18.77 22.88 1.63
C ALA A 327 -19.52 21.76 0.87
N ALA A 328 -20.12 22.08 -0.28
CA ALA A 328 -20.84 21.10 -1.11
C ALA A 328 -19.91 20.10 -1.79
N THR A 329 -18.68 20.48 -2.11
CA THR A 329 -17.70 19.59 -2.73
C THR A 329 -17.00 18.69 -1.70
N VAL A 330 -16.57 19.24 -0.56
CA VAL A 330 -15.76 18.51 0.43
C VAL A 330 -16.60 17.83 1.52
N GLY A 331 -17.70 18.48 1.95
CA GLY A 331 -18.50 18.02 3.09
C GLY A 331 -19.06 16.61 2.94
N PRO A 332 -19.76 16.28 1.83
CA PRO A 332 -20.32 14.94 1.65
C PRO A 332 -19.24 13.86 1.56
N GLN A 333 -18.10 14.17 0.91
CA GLN A 333 -16.97 13.25 0.75
C GLN A 333 -16.36 12.89 2.10
N VAL A 334 -16.08 13.90 2.95
CA VAL A 334 -15.56 13.69 4.30
C VAL A 334 -16.56 12.93 5.16
N ALA A 335 -17.85 13.28 5.10
CA ALA A 335 -18.89 12.60 5.87
C ALA A 335 -18.99 11.11 5.52
N LEU A 336 -18.94 10.76 4.23
CA LEU A 336 -18.99 9.38 3.77
C LEU A 336 -17.70 8.61 4.11
N ALA A 337 -16.53 9.23 3.96
CA ALA A 337 -15.27 8.61 4.37
C ALA A 337 -15.25 8.29 5.88
N VAL A 338 -15.72 9.21 6.72
CA VAL A 338 -15.85 8.97 8.17
C VAL A 338 -16.88 7.88 8.46
N ALA A 339 -18.05 7.92 7.83
CA ALA A 339 -19.08 6.90 8.03
C ALA A 339 -18.61 5.49 7.63
N THR A 340 -17.90 5.36 6.51
CA THR A 340 -17.35 4.07 6.05
C THR A 340 -16.22 3.58 6.95
N ALA A 341 -15.37 4.48 7.45
CA ALA A 341 -14.31 4.13 8.41
C ALA A 341 -14.89 3.62 9.74
N ILE A 342 -16.04 4.14 10.19
CA ILE A 342 -16.71 3.69 11.41
C ILE A 342 -17.48 2.38 11.19
N ALA A 343 -18.18 2.24 10.06
CA ALA A 343 -19.14 1.16 9.85
C ALA A 343 -18.52 -0.18 9.41
N MET A 344 -17.27 -0.19 8.92
CA MET A 344 -16.61 -1.41 8.46
C MET A 344 -15.43 -1.77 9.37
N PRO A 345 -15.62 -2.63 10.39
CA PRO A 345 -14.51 -3.25 11.10
C PRO A 345 -13.85 -4.29 10.20
N GLY A 346 -12.64 -4.03 9.72
CA GLY A 346 -11.88 -5.01 8.91
C GLY A 346 -11.14 -4.44 7.69
N PRO A 347 -11.75 -3.58 6.84
CA PRO A 347 -10.99 -2.91 5.79
C PRO A 347 -10.16 -1.77 6.38
N ASN A 348 -8.90 -1.73 5.98
CA ASN A 348 -7.96 -0.69 6.31
C ASN A 348 -8.58 0.72 6.04
N PRO A 349 -8.75 1.61 7.05
CA PRO A 349 -9.37 2.93 6.90
C PRO A 349 -8.67 3.80 5.84
N TRP A 350 -7.43 3.46 5.52
CA TRP A 350 -6.66 4.11 4.47
C TRP A 350 -7.27 3.99 3.06
N PHE A 351 -8.06 2.95 2.76
CA PHE A 351 -8.74 2.85 1.46
C PHE A 351 -9.78 3.97 1.26
N SER A 352 -10.53 4.32 2.31
CA SER A 352 -11.50 5.42 2.26
C SER A 352 -10.82 6.78 2.10
N VAL A 353 -9.66 6.97 2.75
CA VAL A 353 -8.85 8.19 2.60
C VAL A 353 -8.30 8.32 1.18
N SER A 354 -7.86 7.21 0.58
CA SER A 354 -7.34 7.17 -0.78
C SER A 354 -8.41 7.51 -1.81
N ALA A 355 -9.60 6.88 -1.70
CA ALA A 355 -10.74 7.18 -2.57
C ALA A 355 -11.16 8.65 -2.45
N LEU A 356 -11.22 9.17 -1.21
CA LEU A 356 -11.52 10.58 -0.95
C LEU A 356 -10.53 11.52 -1.65
N ALA A 357 -9.23 11.22 -1.63
CA ALA A 357 -8.22 12.07 -2.24
C ALA A 357 -8.43 12.21 -3.75
N LEU A 358 -8.69 11.11 -4.45
CA LEU A 358 -8.96 11.12 -5.89
C LEU A 358 -10.25 11.88 -6.20
N GLU A 359 -11.36 11.55 -5.54
CA GLU A 359 -12.64 12.19 -5.85
C GLU A 359 -12.67 13.67 -5.52
N ALA A 360 -12.09 14.05 -4.37
CA ALA A 360 -11.94 15.44 -3.99
C ALA A 360 -11.19 16.24 -5.06
N ALA A 361 -10.16 15.66 -5.69
CA ALA A 361 -9.42 16.34 -6.74
C ALA A 361 -10.32 16.78 -7.91
N VAL A 362 -11.27 15.94 -8.33
CA VAL A 362 -12.20 16.25 -9.44
C VAL A 362 -13.14 17.39 -9.05
N VAL A 363 -13.78 17.31 -7.88
CA VAL A 363 -14.78 18.30 -7.47
C VAL A 363 -14.17 19.64 -7.05
N LEU A 364 -12.92 19.65 -6.57
CA LEU A 364 -12.20 20.88 -6.18
C LEU A 364 -11.87 21.80 -7.37
N PHE A 365 -11.94 21.31 -8.61
CA PHE A 365 -11.85 22.18 -9.79
C PHE A 365 -12.96 23.24 -9.82
N LEU A 366 -14.13 22.97 -9.23
CA LEU A 366 -15.27 23.89 -9.20
C LEU A 366 -14.98 25.16 -8.36
N PRO A 367 -14.66 25.05 -7.04
CA PRO A 367 -14.26 26.21 -6.26
C PRO A 367 -12.95 26.83 -6.77
N LEU A 368 -12.06 26.05 -7.40
CA LEU A 368 -10.84 26.58 -8.02
C LEU A 368 -11.16 27.55 -9.16
N GLY A 369 -12.06 27.17 -10.07
CA GLY A 369 -12.52 28.03 -11.16
C GLY A 369 -13.22 29.29 -10.66
N TYR A 370 -14.09 29.14 -9.65
CA TYR A 370 -14.77 30.27 -9.02
C TYR A 370 -13.80 31.26 -8.39
N ALA A 371 -12.84 30.76 -7.59
CA ALA A 371 -11.82 31.60 -6.95
C ALA A 371 -10.88 32.24 -7.96
N ALA A 372 -10.52 31.52 -9.03
CA ALA A 372 -9.65 32.03 -10.08
C ALA A 372 -10.28 33.19 -10.86
N ARG A 373 -11.62 33.22 -11.01
CA ARG A 373 -12.34 34.33 -11.63
C ARG A 373 -12.35 35.59 -10.75
N ARG A 374 -12.40 35.42 -9.43
CA ARG A 374 -12.51 36.51 -8.44
C ARG A 374 -11.18 36.97 -7.86
N ASP A 375 -10.07 36.62 -8.52
CA ASP A 375 -8.71 36.87 -8.03
C ASP A 375 -8.45 36.41 -6.57
N GLY A 376 -9.17 35.38 -6.13
CA GLY A 376 -9.02 34.79 -4.80
C GLY A 376 -7.78 33.90 -4.65
N SER A 377 -7.47 33.53 -3.40
CA SER A 377 -6.37 32.61 -3.11
C SER A 377 -6.66 31.20 -3.63
N THR A 378 -6.09 30.87 -4.78
CA THR A 378 -6.25 29.58 -5.49
C THR A 378 -5.18 28.55 -5.13
N ARG A 379 -4.13 28.97 -4.41
CA ARG A 379 -3.01 28.12 -3.99
C ARG A 379 -3.45 26.88 -3.19
N PRO A 380 -4.26 26.98 -2.11
CA PRO A 380 -4.61 25.79 -1.32
C PRO A 380 -5.41 24.77 -2.12
N LEU A 381 -6.32 25.21 -2.99
CA LEU A 381 -7.09 24.33 -3.87
C LEU A 381 -6.22 23.64 -4.91
N SER A 382 -5.26 24.36 -5.50
CA SER A 382 -4.33 23.78 -6.47
C SER A 382 -3.42 22.73 -5.83
N LEU A 383 -2.92 23.00 -4.61
CA LEU A 383 -2.10 22.05 -3.86
C LEU A 383 -2.89 20.79 -3.48
N ALA A 384 -4.13 20.95 -3.00
CA ALA A 384 -4.99 19.81 -2.66
C ALA A 384 -5.26 18.90 -3.86
N ILE A 385 -5.52 19.46 -5.05
CA ILE A 385 -5.70 18.69 -6.29
C ILE A 385 -4.40 17.96 -6.66
N VAL A 386 -3.27 18.66 -6.68
CA VAL A 386 -1.98 18.12 -7.12
C VAL A 386 -1.41 17.06 -6.16
N ALA A 387 -1.74 17.15 -4.87
CA ALA A 387 -1.34 16.18 -3.86
C ALA A 387 -2.13 14.85 -3.93
N ALA A 388 -3.26 14.81 -4.64
CA ALA A 388 -4.15 13.65 -4.65
C ALA A 388 -3.49 12.32 -5.06
N PRO A 389 -2.64 12.24 -6.11
CA PRO A 389 -1.95 11.00 -6.47
C PRO A 389 -1.03 10.49 -5.36
N VAL A 390 -0.35 11.40 -4.64
CA VAL A 390 0.55 11.06 -3.53
C VAL A 390 -0.25 10.52 -2.35
N VAL A 391 -1.32 11.22 -1.96
CA VAL A 391 -2.18 10.79 -0.84
C VAL A 391 -2.84 9.44 -1.13
N PHE A 392 -3.25 9.21 -2.37
CA PHE A 392 -3.80 7.93 -2.82
C PHE A 392 -2.77 6.80 -2.81
N ALA A 393 -1.54 7.07 -3.22
CA ALA A 393 -0.49 6.06 -3.33
C ALA A 393 0.13 5.69 -1.97
N LEU A 394 0.11 6.61 -0.99
CA LEU A 394 0.76 6.44 0.32
C LEU A 394 0.39 5.14 1.06
N PRO A 395 -0.89 4.75 1.19
CA PRO A 395 -1.24 3.53 1.93
C PRO A 395 -1.13 2.25 1.11
N LEU A 396 -0.79 2.34 -0.17
CA LEU A 396 -0.61 1.20 -1.06
C LEU A 396 0.86 0.72 -1.08
N VAL A 397 1.74 1.38 -0.33
CA VAL A 397 3.15 1.03 -0.20
C VAL A 397 3.34 0.00 0.93
N PRO A 398 4.19 -1.05 0.77
CA PRO A 398 5.03 -1.37 -0.40
C PRO A 398 4.24 -1.97 -1.56
N PHE A 399 4.51 -1.49 -2.78
CA PHE A 399 3.97 -2.08 -4.00
C PHE A 399 4.75 -3.36 -4.33
N GLY A 400 4.12 -4.53 -4.27
CA GLY A 400 4.79 -5.77 -4.68
C GLY A 400 5.04 -5.82 -6.20
N GLY A 401 6.16 -6.40 -6.65
CA GLY A 401 6.50 -6.75 -8.05
C GLY A 401 5.94 -5.82 -9.14
N TYR A 402 4.86 -6.24 -9.79
CA TYR A 402 4.22 -5.51 -10.90
C TYR A 402 3.44 -4.24 -10.49
N GLY A 403 3.29 -4.00 -9.19
CA GLY A 403 2.42 -2.98 -8.62
C GLY A 403 2.85 -1.54 -8.94
N VAL A 404 4.15 -1.24 -8.97
CA VAL A 404 4.66 0.12 -9.21
C VAL A 404 4.26 0.62 -10.61
N LEU A 405 4.58 -0.16 -11.66
CA LEU A 405 4.30 0.23 -13.04
C LEU A 405 2.79 0.25 -13.31
N PHE A 406 2.09 -0.81 -12.90
CA PHE A 406 0.65 -0.91 -13.09
C PHE A 406 -0.09 0.24 -12.41
N LEU A 407 0.24 0.54 -11.15
CA LEU A 407 -0.40 1.62 -10.41
C LEU A 407 -0.01 3.00 -10.96
N GLY A 408 1.25 3.18 -11.38
CA GLY A 408 1.70 4.40 -12.05
C GLY A 408 0.91 4.68 -13.33
N ILE A 409 0.72 3.68 -14.20
CA ILE A 409 -0.10 3.79 -15.42
C ILE A 409 -1.54 4.11 -15.07
N LEU A 410 -2.12 3.39 -14.11
CA LEU A 410 -3.50 3.60 -13.67
C LEU A 410 -3.72 5.02 -13.13
N LEU A 411 -2.76 5.55 -12.37
CA LEU A 411 -2.78 6.93 -11.88
C LEU A 411 -2.63 7.96 -13.00
N VAL A 412 -1.80 7.70 -14.02
CA VAL A 412 -1.70 8.59 -15.20
C VAL A 412 -3.04 8.64 -15.94
N VAL A 413 -3.66 7.48 -16.22
CA VAL A 413 -4.97 7.41 -16.87
C VAL A 413 -6.01 8.16 -16.04
N TRP A 414 -6.02 7.94 -14.73
CA TRP A 414 -6.89 8.64 -13.81
C TRP A 414 -6.66 10.16 -13.84
N VAL A 415 -5.40 10.63 -13.83
CA VAL A 415 -5.06 12.06 -13.92
C VAL A 415 -5.58 12.67 -15.23
N LEU A 416 -5.48 11.96 -16.35
CA LEU A 416 -6.00 12.44 -17.64
C LEU A 416 -7.53 12.58 -17.62
N VAL A 417 -8.24 11.60 -17.06
CA VAL A 417 -9.69 11.65 -16.87
C VAL A 417 -10.09 12.79 -15.92
N THR A 418 -9.34 12.98 -14.84
CA THR A 418 -9.52 14.06 -13.87
C THR A 418 -9.27 15.43 -14.50
N LEU A 419 -8.26 15.58 -15.36
CA LEU A 419 -8.01 16.83 -16.08
C LEU A 419 -9.12 17.12 -17.11
N ALA A 420 -9.58 16.11 -17.84
CA ALA A 420 -10.67 16.26 -18.80
C ALA A 420 -11.96 16.68 -18.10
N THR A 421 -12.38 15.93 -17.08
CA THR A 421 -13.59 16.20 -16.29
C THR A 421 -13.46 17.51 -15.51
N GLY A 422 -12.32 17.68 -14.83
CA GLY A 422 -11.98 18.85 -14.03
C GLY A 422 -11.94 20.13 -14.85
N SER A 423 -11.54 20.09 -16.13
CA SER A 423 -11.59 21.27 -17.01
C SER A 423 -13.02 21.78 -17.22
N LEU A 424 -14.00 20.88 -17.37
CA LEU A 424 -15.41 21.24 -17.55
C LEU A 424 -16.01 21.75 -16.24
N VAL A 425 -15.68 21.10 -15.13
CA VAL A 425 -16.08 21.51 -13.77
C VAL A 425 -15.46 22.86 -13.39
N TYR A 426 -14.20 23.11 -13.76
CA TYR A 426 -13.51 24.38 -13.58
C TYR A 426 -14.19 25.51 -14.35
N ARG A 427 -14.56 25.27 -15.61
CA ARG A 427 -15.27 26.25 -16.43
C ARG A 427 -16.65 26.59 -15.87
N LEU A 428 -17.35 25.61 -15.33
CA LEU A 428 -18.61 25.87 -14.61
C LEU A 428 -18.37 26.80 -13.41
N GLY A 429 -17.32 26.54 -12.62
CA GLY A 429 -16.94 27.38 -11.49
C GLY A 429 -16.56 28.80 -11.90
N TRP A 430 -15.78 28.92 -12.97
CA TRP A 430 -15.39 30.19 -13.57
C TRP A 430 -16.61 31.02 -14.00
N ALA A 431 -17.57 30.40 -14.69
CA ALA A 431 -18.80 31.06 -15.11
C ALA A 431 -19.66 31.54 -13.93
N LEU A 432 -19.77 30.73 -12.86
CA LEU A 432 -20.47 31.11 -11.63
C LEU A 432 -19.82 32.31 -10.93
N GLY A 433 -18.49 32.41 -10.97
CA GLY A 433 -17.75 33.56 -10.44
C GLY A 433 -18.13 34.87 -11.13
N GLY A 434 -18.25 34.85 -12.46
CA GLY A 434 -18.58 36.02 -13.28
C GLY A 434 -20.04 36.48 -13.15
N GLU A 435 -21.00 35.54 -13.05
CA GLU A 435 -22.42 35.88 -12.87
C GLU A 435 -22.69 36.60 -11.55
N SER A 436 -21.93 36.26 -10.50
CA SER A 436 -22.08 36.89 -9.19
C SER A 436 -21.46 38.29 -9.14
N GLU A 437 -20.41 38.60 -9.91
CA GLU A 437 -19.89 39.96 -10.07
C GLU A 437 -20.87 40.89 -10.77
N ARG A 438 -21.49 40.44 -11.87
CA ARG A 438 -22.52 41.23 -12.59
C ARG A 438 -23.68 41.61 -11.69
N GLY A 439 -24.20 40.64 -10.92
CA GLY A 439 -25.30 40.90 -9.98
C GLY A 439 -24.96 41.95 -8.92
N GLN A 440 -23.72 41.97 -8.43
CA GLN A 440 -23.27 42.96 -7.44
C GLN A 440 -23.08 44.35 -8.05
N THR A 441 -22.73 44.42 -9.34
CA THR A 441 -22.56 45.68 -10.07
C THR A 441 -23.92 46.33 -10.36
N ASP A 442 -24.91 45.53 -10.76
CA ASP A 442 -26.28 45.99 -11.00
C ASP A 442 -26.99 46.49 -9.71
N ASP A 443 -26.80 45.81 -8.58
CA ASP A 443 -27.38 46.23 -7.29
C ASP A 443 -26.76 47.53 -6.77
N ARG A 444 -25.46 47.75 -7.00
CA ARG A 444 -24.80 49.04 -6.67
C ARG A 444 -25.30 50.18 -7.54
N ALA A 445 -25.52 49.93 -8.83
CA ALA A 445 -26.08 50.95 -9.74
C ALA A 445 -27.51 51.35 -9.35
N ARG A 446 -28.33 50.40 -8.87
CA ARG A 446 -29.71 50.67 -8.41
C ARG A 446 -29.82 51.35 -7.05
N THR A 447 -28.80 51.24 -6.20
CA THR A 447 -28.79 51.89 -4.88
C THR A 447 -28.19 53.30 -4.92
N ALA A 448 -27.50 53.64 -6.02
CA ALA A 448 -26.95 54.97 -6.26
C ALA A 448 -27.86 55.88 -7.11
N ALA A 449 -28.93 55.33 -7.69
CA ALA A 449 -30.00 56.04 -8.39
C ALA A 449 -31.22 56.15 -7.48
#